data_AF-A0A161HYC2-F1
#
_entry.id   AF-A0A161HYC2-F1
#
_cell.length_a   1.000
_cell.length_b   1.000
_cell.length_c   1.000
_cell.angle_alpha   90.00
_cell.angle_beta   90.00
_cell.angle_gamma   90.00
#
_symmetry.space_group_name_H-M   'P 1'
#
loop_
_entity.id
_entity.type
_entity.pdbx_description
1 polymer ?
#
loop_
_entity_poly.entity_id
_entity_poly.type
_entity_poly.pdbx_seq_one_letter_code
_entity_poly.pdbx_strand_id
1 'polypeptide(L)' 'MAQPFTNETVAALKEEISHLKARIAQLEQQLADIQAKCQHIFSETPIMRKCVKCGYTESMYY' A
#
# COMPACT_ATOMS: atom_id res chain seq x y z
N MET A 1 -14.85 1.88 -32.92
CA MET A 1 -15.99 2.65 -32.36
C MET A 1 -15.53 3.23 -31.03
N ALA A 2 -15.27 4.53 -30.96
CA ALA A 2 -14.86 5.19 -29.71
C ALA A 2 -16.13 5.56 -28.92
N GLN A 3 -16.29 5.00 -27.73
CA GLN A 3 -17.39 5.35 -26.84
C GLN A 3 -17.20 6.82 -26.37
N PRO A 4 -18.25 7.66 -26.42
CA PRO A 4 -18.15 9.02 -25.89
C PRO A 4 -18.07 8.93 -24.36
N PHE A 5 -16.90 9.22 -23.79
CA PHE A 5 -16.76 9.40 -22.35
C PHE A 5 -17.60 10.63 -21.96
N THR A 6 -18.78 10.40 -21.40
CA THR A 6 -19.63 11.48 -20.92
C THR A 6 -19.00 12.11 -19.66
N ASN A 7 -19.21 13.41 -19.46
CA ASN A 7 -18.63 14.16 -18.34
C ASN A 7 -19.03 13.55 -16.97
N GLU A 8 -20.22 12.94 -16.90
CA GLU A 8 -20.73 12.20 -15.75
C GLU A 8 -19.89 10.95 -15.44
N THR A 9 -19.48 10.20 -16.46
CA THR A 9 -18.58 9.05 -16.30
C THR A 9 -17.20 9.50 -15.79
N VAL A 10 -16.70 10.63 -16.27
CA VAL A 10 -15.42 11.20 -15.81
C VAL A 10 -15.52 11.66 -14.34
N ALA A 11 -16.64 12.25 -13.93
CA ALA A 11 -16.88 12.65 -12.55
C ALA A 11 -16.94 11.43 -11.61
N ALA A 12 -17.68 10.39 -11.97
CA ALA A 12 -17.77 9.15 -11.20
C ALA A 12 -16.40 8.47 -11.04
N LEU A 13 -15.60 8.40 -12.11
CA LEU A 13 -14.24 7.86 -12.04
C LEU A 13 -13.33 8.69 -11.13
N LYS A 14 -13.45 10.02 -11.12
CA LYS A 14 -12.68 10.88 -10.20
C LYS A 14 -13.05 10.65 -8.74
N GLU A 15 -14.33 10.45 -8.45
CA GLU A 15 -14.81 10.14 -7.12
C GLU A 15 -14.29 8.78 -6.65
N GLU A 16 -14.38 7.77 -7.51
CA GLU A 16 -13.85 6.43 -7.23
C GLU A 16 -12.33 6.45 -6.99
N ILE A 17 -11.57 7.18 -7.82
CA ILE A 17 -10.13 7.40 -7.61
C ILE A 17 -9.88 8.05 -6.24
N SER A 18 -10.69 9.04 -5.85
CA SER A 18 -10.52 9.74 -4.58
C SER A 18 -10.81 8.83 -3.39
N HIS A 19 -11.87 8.02 -3.47
CA HIS A 19 -12.21 7.03 -2.47
C HIS A 19 -11.14 5.94 -2.34
N LEU A 20 -10.65 5.42 -3.46
CA LEU A 20 -9.57 4.43 -3.47
C LEU A 20 -8.28 4.99 -2.87
N LYS A 21 -7.92 6.24 -3.16
CA LYS A 21 -6.76 6.92 -2.54
C LYS A 21 -6.92 7.05 -1.03
N ALA A 22 -8.09 7.45 -0.55
CA ALA A 22 -8.37 7.53 0.89
C ALA A 22 -8.24 6.16 1.56
N ARG A 23 -8.75 5.11 0.92
CA ARG A 23 -8.64 3.74 1.41
C ARG A 23 -7.19 3.24 1.43
N ILE A 24 -6.40 3.56 0.41
CA ILE A 24 -4.96 3.25 0.38
C ILE A 24 -4.26 3.92 1.57
N ALA A 25 -4.47 5.22 1.78
CA ALA A 25 -3.86 5.94 2.90
C ALA A 25 -4.25 5.35 4.27
N GLN A 26 -5.51 4.96 4.44
CA GLN A 26 -5.99 4.32 5.66
C GLN A 26 -5.34 2.94 5.87
N LEU A 27 -5.14 2.16 4.81
CA LEU A 27 -4.48 0.86 4.88
C LEU A 27 -2.99 1.00 5.17
N GLU A 28 -2.32 1.98 4.58
CA GLU A 28 -0.93 2.32 4.86
C GLU A 28 -0.74 2.69 6.33
N GLN A 29 -1.64 3.50 6.89
CA GLN A 29 -1.59 3.88 8.30
C GLN A 29 -1.79 2.68 9.23
N GLN A 30 -2.74 1.78 8.92
CA GLN A 30 -2.94 0.55 9.69
C GLN A 30 -1.72 -0.36 9.60
N LEU A 31 -1.13 -0.51 8.41
CA LEU A 31 0.08 -1.30 8.22
C LEU A 31 1.24 -0.72 9.04
N ALA A 32 1.42 0.60 9.03
CA ALA A 32 2.45 1.27 9.82
C ALA A 32 2.25 1.04 11.33
N ASP A 33 1.01 1.11 11.84
CA ASP A 33 0.71 0.82 13.24
C ASP A 33 1.01 -0.64 13.61
N ILE A 34 0.60 -1.59 12.76
CA ILE A 34 0.91 -3.02 12.93
C ILE A 34 2.42 -3.24 12.95
N GLN A 35 3.16 -2.63 12.01
CA GLN A 35 4.60 -2.77 11.94
C GLN A 35 5.29 -2.14 13.16
N ALA A 36 4.86 -0.97 13.61
CA ALA A 36 5.41 -0.30 14.79
C ALA A 36 5.18 -1.09 16.10
N LYS A 37 4.05 -1.79 16.21
CA LYS A 37 3.72 -2.63 17.38
C LYS A 37 4.22 -4.07 17.26
N CYS A 38 4.75 -4.46 16.10
CA CYS A 38 5.20 -5.81 15.86
C CYS A 38 6.52 -6.08 16.59
N GLN A 39 6.56 -7.15 17.40
CA GLN A 39 7.82 -7.73 17.85
C GLN A 39 8.45 -8.48 16.67
N HIS A 40 9.26 -7.76 15.90
CA HIS A 40 9.82 -8.26 14.64
C HIS A 40 10.67 -9.51 14.85
N ILE A 41 10.36 -10.53 14.05
CA ILE A 41 11.23 -11.68 13.83
C ILE A 41 11.61 -11.63 12.37
N PHE A 42 12.89 -11.45 12.09
CA PHE A 42 13.40 -11.30 10.72
C PHE A 42 13.88 -12.63 10.17
N SER A 43 13.54 -12.86 8.90
CA SER A 43 14.22 -13.83 8.04
C SER A 43 15.15 -13.04 7.12
N GLU A 44 16.43 -13.35 7.17
CA GLU A 44 17.47 -12.62 6.46
C GLU A 44 17.88 -13.37 5.19
N THR A 45 18.18 -12.61 4.16
CA THR A 45 18.92 -13.02 2.97
C THR A 45 20.14 -12.10 2.83
N PRO A 46 21.13 -12.41 1.99
CA PRO A 46 22.34 -11.60 1.87
C PRO A 46 22.11 -10.11 1.53
N ILE A 47 20.96 -9.76 0.96
CA ILE A 47 20.66 -8.40 0.48
C ILE A 47 19.49 -7.73 1.20
N MET A 48 18.70 -8.47 1.96
CA MET A 48 17.48 -7.95 2.60
C MET A 48 17.08 -8.79 3.80
N ARG A 49 16.43 -8.16 4.78
CA ARG A 49 15.70 -8.87 5.83
C ARG A 49 14.22 -8.55 5.76
N LYS A 50 13.39 -9.57 5.98
CA LYS A 50 11.94 -9.46 5.99
C LYS A 50 11.37 -10.03 7.28
N CYS A 51 10.50 -9.28 7.92
CA CYS A 51 9.78 -9.76 9.09
C CYS A 51 8.77 -10.84 8.68
N VAL A 52 8.86 -12.02 9.29
CA VAL A 52 7.96 -13.15 8.98
C VAL A 52 6.53 -12.93 9.49
N LYS A 53 6.31 -11.97 10.39
CA LYS A 53 5.00 -11.64 10.98
C LYS A 53 4.28 -10.54 10.21
N CYS A 54 4.88 -9.35 10.12
CA CYS A 54 4.25 -8.16 9.54
C CYS A 54 4.72 -7.84 8.12
N GLY A 55 5.65 -8.63 7.56
CA GLY A 55 6.17 -8.40 6.22
C GLY A 55 7.09 -7.19 6.07
N TYR A 56 7.38 -6.44 7.15
CA TYR A 56 8.30 -5.31 7.13
C TYR A 56 9.63 -5.74 6.52
N THR A 57 10.08 -5.03 5.51
CA THR A 57 11.22 -5.42 4.69
C THR A 57 12.18 -4.26 4.59
N GLU A 58 13.46 -4.53 4.80
CA GLU A 58 14.53 -3.56 4.63
C GLU A 58 15.69 -4.16 3.83
N SER A 59 16.32 -3.30 3.03
CA SER A 59 17.56 -3.62 2.32
C SER A 59 18.71 -3.57 3.30
N MET A 60 19.60 -4.55 3.22
CA MET A 60 20.84 -4.60 4.01
C MET A 60 22.05 -4.07 3.20
N TYR A 61 21.80 -3.51 2.01
CA TYR A 61 22.83 -2.92 1.15
C TYR A 61 23.07 -1.45 1.52
N TYR A 62 24.32 -1.09 1.82
CA TYR A 62 24.78 0.27 2.14
C TYR A 62 25.12 1.08 0.88
#